data_AF-A0AA35ZBE2-F1
#
_entry.id   AF-A0AA35ZBE2-F1
#
_cell.length_a   1.000
_cell.length_b   1.000
_cell.length_c   1.000
_cell.angle_alpha   90.00
_cell.angle_beta   90.00
_cell.angle_gamma   90.00
#
_symmetry.space_group_name_H-M   'P 1'
#
loop_
_entity.id
_entity.type
_entity.pdbx_description
1 polymer ?
#
loop_
_entity_poly.entity_id
_entity_poly.type
_entity_poly.pdbx_seq_one_letter_code
_entity_poly.pdbx_strand_id
1 'polypeptide(L)'
;MYVLIDSPHPLVLFSSSATINPMRQIPAIVDGKLKLFESHAILIYLACAFPGVASHWYPVDPAERAKVHSILDWHHSYLRHGAGGLVFYSILTPLHGMRSHPQIITQAEEILLRSLSKIENVWLKDGSFLGGSSQPSIADLSLACEVMQLQLLSEKDCHRILSPYKKVKKWIEDIRSATAPYFDEVHEHLFESQKGFREKMVTHSGKNNVRSKM
;
A
#
# COMPACT_ATOMS: atom_id res chain seq x y z
N MET A 1 -6.15 -5.92 7.21
CA MET A 1 -4.88 -6.26 7.88
C MET A 1 -4.46 -5.01 8.60
N TYR A 2 -4.51 -5.05 9.92
CA TYR A 2 -4.44 -3.88 10.78
C TYR A 2 -3.06 -3.78 11.39
N VAL A 3 -2.51 -2.58 11.43
CA VAL A 3 -1.36 -2.25 12.26
C VAL A 3 -1.92 -1.37 13.36
N LEU A 4 -1.94 -1.89 14.58
CA LEU A 4 -2.10 -1.06 15.77
C LEU A 4 -0.75 -0.38 15.99
N ILE A 5 -0.68 0.93 15.83
CA ILE A 5 0.50 1.69 16.26
C ILE A 5 0.26 2.00 17.74
N ASP A 6 0.99 1.31 18.61
CA ASP A 6 0.98 1.59 20.04
C ASP A 6 1.70 2.92 20.27
N SER A 7 0.92 4.00 20.42
CA SER A 7 1.44 5.33 20.75
C SER A 7 1.21 5.60 22.24
N PRO A 8 2.17 6.23 22.95
CA PRO A 8 1.97 6.66 24.34
C PRO A 8 0.90 7.76 24.49
N HIS A 9 0.37 8.28 23.37
CA HIS A 9 -0.86 9.06 23.31
C HIS A 9 -2.01 8.18 22.79
N PRO A 10 -3.27 8.36 23.23
CA PRO A 10 -4.44 7.55 22.83
C PRO A 10 -4.89 7.81 21.37
N LEU A 11 -3.94 8.07 20.48
CA LEU A 11 -4.12 8.53 19.13
C LEU A 11 -4.06 7.34 18.18
N VAL A 12 -5.10 7.24 17.36
CA VAL A 12 -5.28 6.28 16.26
C VAL A 12 -6.03 4.99 16.65
N LEU A 13 -7.33 5.13 16.90
CA LEU A 13 -8.29 4.04 16.70
C LEU A 13 -8.63 3.94 15.21
N PHE A 14 -8.11 2.92 14.51
CA PHE A 14 -8.61 2.57 13.17
C PHE A 14 -10.03 2.02 13.30
N SER A 15 -11.02 2.88 13.11
CA SER A 15 -12.42 2.54 13.25
C SER A 15 -13.17 2.77 11.94
N SER A 16 -13.89 1.75 11.47
CA SER A 16 -14.90 1.89 10.41
C SER A 16 -16.23 2.49 10.93
N SER A 17 -16.22 3.03 12.15
CA SER A 17 -17.40 3.65 12.75
C SER A 17 -17.91 4.78 11.86
N ALA A 18 -19.19 4.71 11.51
CA ALA A 18 -19.91 5.78 10.80
C ALA A 18 -19.85 7.13 11.54
N THR A 19 -19.54 7.11 12.84
CA THR A 19 -19.38 8.31 13.68
C THR A 19 -18.06 9.03 13.43
N ILE A 20 -17.05 8.35 12.89
CA ILE A 20 -15.72 8.90 12.57
C ILE A 20 -15.57 9.03 11.06
N ASN A 21 -15.87 7.98 10.30
CA ASN A 21 -15.92 7.99 8.85
C ASN A 21 -17.31 7.56 8.36
N PRO A 22 -18.16 8.49 7.88
CA PRO A 22 -19.48 8.16 7.34
C PRO A 22 -19.45 7.15 6.18
N MET A 23 -18.33 7.06 5.44
CA MET A 23 -18.12 6.09 4.37
C MET A 23 -17.78 4.68 4.88
N ARG A 24 -17.60 4.51 6.20
CA ARG A 24 -17.29 3.24 6.88
C ARG A 24 -16.02 2.57 6.35
N GLN A 25 -15.06 3.37 5.93
CA GLN A 25 -13.78 2.92 5.40
C GLN A 25 -12.65 3.21 6.40
N ILE A 26 -11.56 2.48 6.22
CA ILE A 26 -10.29 2.73 6.90
C ILE A 26 -9.27 3.22 5.87
N PRO A 27 -8.26 4.02 6.28
CA PRO A 27 -8.01 4.49 7.65
C PRO A 27 -8.88 5.68 8.06
N ALA A 28 -9.08 5.80 9.37
CA ALA A 28 -9.67 6.95 10.04
C ALA A 28 -8.99 7.13 11.40
N ILE A 29 -8.80 8.38 11.84
CA ILE A 29 -8.18 8.74 13.11
C ILE A 29 -9.08 9.68 13.92
N VAL A 30 -8.84 9.71 15.23
CA VAL A 30 -9.38 10.71 16.15
C VAL A 30 -8.21 11.34 16.89
N ASP A 31 -8.16 12.68 16.90
CA ASP A 31 -7.21 13.47 17.68
C ASP A 31 -7.97 14.59 18.41
N GLY A 32 -8.18 14.40 19.72
CA GLY A 32 -9.05 15.26 20.52
C GLY A 32 -10.46 15.33 19.94
N LYS A 33 -10.82 16.50 19.38
CA LYS A 33 -12.13 16.73 18.72
C LYS A 33 -12.10 16.48 17.21
N LEU A 34 -10.91 16.36 16.61
CA LEU A 34 -10.76 16.12 15.18
C LEU A 34 -11.07 14.66 14.87
N LYS A 35 -11.96 14.44 13.91
CA LYS A 35 -12.20 13.15 13.26
C LYS A 35 -11.78 13.28 11.81
N LEU A 36 -10.79 12.51 11.40
CA LEU A 36 -10.20 12.63 10.07
C LEU A 36 -10.11 11.25 9.41
N PHE A 37 -10.43 11.20 8.13
CA PHE A 37 -10.35 10.02 7.28
C PHE A 37 -9.71 10.42 5.95
N GLU A 38 -9.43 9.45 5.08
CA GLU A 38 -8.51 9.52 3.95
C GLU A 38 -7.03 9.45 4.36
N SER A 39 -6.33 8.42 3.86
CA SER A 39 -4.95 8.12 4.25
C SER A 39 -4.00 9.28 4.01
N HIS A 40 -4.15 10.01 2.89
CA HIS A 40 -3.26 11.12 2.56
C HIS A 40 -3.52 12.34 3.42
N ALA A 41 -4.79 12.65 3.70
CA ALA A 41 -5.15 13.73 4.62
C ALA A 41 -4.62 13.45 6.04
N ILE A 42 -4.72 12.20 6.48
CA ILE A 42 -4.14 11.75 7.75
C ILE A 42 -2.61 11.95 7.76
N LEU A 43 -1.89 11.49 6.74
CA LEU A 43 -0.43 11.65 6.67
C LEU A 43 0.00 13.13 6.68
N ILE A 44 -0.73 14.00 5.97
CA ILE A 44 -0.50 15.45 5.98
C ILE A 44 -0.74 16.01 7.39
N TYR A 45 -1.86 15.65 8.03
CA TYR A 45 -2.17 16.09 9.38
C TYR A 45 -1.08 15.70 10.37
N LEU A 46 -0.65 14.44 10.35
CA LEU A 46 0.40 13.94 11.23
C LEU A 46 1.72 14.69 10.99
N ALA A 47 2.09 14.95 9.74
CA ALA A 47 3.31 15.68 9.42
C ALA A 47 3.27 17.17 9.83
N CYS A 48 2.08 17.78 9.86
CA CYS A 48 1.92 19.19 10.23
C CYS A 48 1.68 19.42 11.74
N ALA A 49 0.93 18.54 12.38
CA ALA A 49 0.43 18.75 13.74
C ALA A 49 1.41 18.29 14.83
N PHE A 50 2.29 17.32 14.52
CA PHE A 50 3.16 16.70 15.52
C PHE A 50 4.57 17.30 15.48
N PRO A 51 5.06 17.84 16.60
CA PRO A 51 6.43 18.36 16.67
C PRO A 51 7.44 17.23 16.52
N GLY A 52 8.59 17.53 15.92
CA GLY A 52 9.67 16.56 15.71
C GLY A 52 9.53 15.71 14.44
N VAL A 53 8.43 15.81 13.69
CA VAL A 53 8.34 15.20 12.36
C VAL A 53 9.23 15.96 11.39
N ALA A 54 10.15 15.25 10.73
CA ALA A 54 11.08 15.84 9.78
C ALA A 54 10.36 16.48 8.59
N SER A 55 10.81 17.66 8.16
CA SER A 55 10.16 18.45 7.11
C SER A 55 10.20 17.80 5.72
N HIS A 56 11.06 16.80 5.50
CA HIS A 56 11.07 16.05 4.23
C HIS A 56 9.79 15.24 4.02
N TRP A 57 9.11 14.81 5.10
CA TRP A 57 7.87 14.05 5.00
C TRP A 57 6.78 14.85 4.31
N TYR A 58 6.67 16.13 4.65
CA TYR A 58 5.76 17.07 4.01
C TYR A 58 6.43 18.45 3.86
N PRO A 59 7.03 18.73 2.69
CA PRO A 59 7.80 19.95 2.46
C PRO A 59 7.02 21.24 2.73
N VAL A 60 7.74 22.25 3.24
CA VAL A 60 7.21 23.61 3.46
C VAL A 60 7.15 24.39 2.15
N ASP A 61 8.12 24.17 1.26
CA ASP A 61 8.15 24.81 -0.05
C ASP A 61 6.90 24.44 -0.88
N PRO A 62 6.15 25.44 -1.40
CA PRO A 62 4.93 25.17 -2.15
C PRO A 62 5.13 24.32 -3.42
N ALA A 63 6.27 24.47 -4.11
CA ALA A 63 6.52 23.74 -5.35
C ALA A 63 6.86 22.27 -5.06
N GLU A 64 7.70 21.99 -4.06
CA GLU A 64 7.98 20.61 -3.62
C GLU A 64 6.72 19.94 -3.06
N ARG A 65 5.91 20.67 -2.30
CA ARG A 65 4.62 20.19 -1.81
C ARG A 65 3.66 19.85 -2.96
N ALA A 66 3.59 20.67 -3.99
CA ALA A 66 2.76 20.41 -5.17
C ALA A 66 3.19 19.14 -5.92
N LYS A 67 4.50 18.84 -5.97
CA LYS A 67 5.00 17.57 -6.54
C LYS A 67 4.55 16.37 -5.70
N VAL A 68 4.62 16.45 -4.37
CA VAL A 68 4.13 15.39 -3.47
C VAL A 68 2.63 15.14 -3.71
N HIS A 69 1.81 16.20 -3.75
CA HIS A 69 0.36 16.08 -4.04
C HIS A 69 0.08 15.45 -5.40
N SER A 70 0.80 15.87 -6.45
CA SER A 70 0.66 15.29 -7.79
C SER A 70 0.87 13.76 -7.80
N ILE A 71 1.83 13.27 -7.02
CA ILE A 71 2.10 11.83 -6.88
C ILE A 71 1.01 11.13 -6.08
N LEU A 72 0.55 11.74 -4.97
CA LEU A 72 -0.52 11.20 -4.11
C LEU A 72 -1.84 11.06 -4.87
N ASP A 73 -2.24 12.10 -5.62
CA ASP A 73 -3.45 12.11 -6.43
C ASP A 73 -3.37 11.09 -7.57
N TRP A 74 -2.21 11.01 -8.23
CA TRP A 74 -1.95 9.97 -9.24
C TRP A 74 -2.06 8.57 -8.64
N HIS A 75 -1.52 8.34 -7.45
CA HIS A 75 -1.58 7.03 -6.81
C HIS A 75 -3.02 6.52 -6.62
N HIS A 76 -3.97 7.38 -6.24
CA HIS A 76 -5.37 6.99 -6.07
C HIS A 76 -6.01 6.48 -7.36
N SER A 77 -5.76 7.17 -8.47
CA SER A 77 -6.39 6.87 -9.76
C SER A 77 -5.73 5.70 -10.50
N TYR A 78 -4.47 5.39 -10.16
CA TYR A 78 -3.66 4.43 -10.89
C TYR A 78 -3.15 3.31 -9.99
N LEU A 79 -2.07 3.53 -9.24
CA LEU A 79 -1.39 2.45 -8.51
C LEU A 79 -2.34 1.69 -7.57
N ARG A 80 -3.13 2.40 -6.75
CA ARG A 80 -4.09 1.78 -5.83
C ARG A 80 -5.18 1.02 -6.55
N HIS A 81 -5.67 1.55 -7.66
CA HIS A 81 -6.69 0.87 -8.45
C HIS A 81 -6.15 -0.44 -9.06
N GLY A 82 -4.91 -0.43 -9.55
CA GLY A 82 -4.26 -1.63 -10.10
C GLY A 82 -3.86 -2.66 -9.03
N ALA A 83 -3.03 -2.27 -8.07
CA ALA A 83 -2.50 -3.16 -7.03
C ALA A 83 -3.61 -3.67 -6.10
N GLY A 84 -4.35 -2.76 -5.47
CA GLY A 84 -5.47 -3.08 -4.59
C GLY A 84 -6.56 -3.86 -5.30
N GLY A 85 -6.88 -3.51 -6.55
CA GLY A 85 -7.82 -4.28 -7.39
C GLY A 85 -7.34 -5.71 -7.62
N LEU A 86 -6.09 -5.89 -8.03
CA LEU A 86 -5.51 -7.21 -8.27
C LEU A 86 -5.57 -8.07 -7.00
N VAL A 87 -5.08 -7.57 -5.87
CA VAL A 87 -5.07 -8.29 -4.60
C VAL A 87 -6.49 -8.60 -4.13
N PHE A 88 -7.40 -7.63 -4.19
CA PHE A 88 -8.79 -7.81 -3.75
C PHE A 88 -9.51 -8.90 -4.56
N TYR A 89 -9.41 -8.86 -5.89
CA TYR A 89 -10.14 -9.81 -6.74
C TYR A 89 -9.46 -11.17 -6.88
N SER A 90 -8.12 -11.25 -6.82
CA SER A 90 -7.40 -12.52 -6.94
C SER A 90 -7.27 -13.28 -5.62
N ILE A 91 -7.25 -12.58 -4.48
CA ILE A 91 -7.04 -13.19 -3.16
C ILE A 91 -8.31 -13.08 -2.31
N LEU A 92 -8.77 -11.86 -2.04
CA LEU A 92 -9.83 -11.65 -1.04
C LEU A 92 -11.20 -12.16 -1.51
N THR A 93 -11.56 -11.96 -2.78
CA THR A 93 -12.85 -12.40 -3.34
C THR A 93 -13.01 -13.93 -3.26
N PRO A 94 -12.05 -14.77 -3.72
CA PRO A 94 -12.13 -16.22 -3.55
C PRO A 94 -12.18 -16.69 -2.09
N LEU A 95 -11.47 -16.02 -1.18
CA LEU A 95 -11.46 -16.38 0.24
C LEU A 95 -12.83 -16.20 0.91
N HIS A 96 -13.65 -15.29 0.39
CA HIS A 96 -15.03 -15.08 0.83
C HIS A 96 -16.05 -15.93 0.05
N GLY A 97 -15.59 -16.88 -0.77
CA GLY A 97 -16.45 -17.76 -1.57
C GLY A 97 -17.19 -17.05 -2.70
N MET A 98 -16.78 -15.82 -3.05
CA MET A 98 -17.40 -15.04 -4.12
C MET A 98 -16.86 -15.47 -5.48
N ARG A 99 -17.63 -15.19 -6.54
CA ARG A 99 -17.29 -15.57 -7.91
C ARG A 99 -16.00 -14.88 -8.36
N SER A 100 -15.13 -15.63 -9.03
CA SER A 100 -13.95 -15.06 -9.69
C SER A 100 -14.37 -14.12 -10.83
N HIS A 101 -13.65 -13.01 -10.98
CA HIS A 101 -13.85 -12.03 -12.05
C HIS A 101 -12.57 -11.91 -12.90
N PRO A 102 -12.28 -12.88 -13.80
CA PRO A 102 -11.02 -12.92 -14.55
C PRO A 102 -10.72 -11.65 -15.34
N GLN A 103 -11.73 -11.06 -15.98
CA GLN A 103 -11.57 -9.82 -16.75
C GLN A 103 -11.14 -8.64 -15.87
N ILE A 104 -11.70 -8.54 -14.65
CA ILE A 104 -11.34 -7.47 -13.70
C ILE A 104 -9.91 -7.68 -13.19
N ILE A 105 -9.52 -8.94 -12.93
CA ILE A 105 -8.14 -9.29 -12.52
C ILE A 105 -7.15 -8.89 -13.62
N THR A 106 -7.42 -9.25 -14.89
CA THR A 106 -6.57 -8.86 -16.02
C THR A 106 -6.46 -7.36 -16.16
N GLN A 107 -7.58 -6.63 -16.08
CA GLN A 107 -7.57 -5.17 -16.17
C GLN A 107 -6.80 -4.52 -15.01
N ALA A 108 -6.96 -5.01 -13.78
CA ALA A 108 -6.24 -4.52 -12.62
C ALA A 108 -4.72 -4.75 -12.77
N GLU A 109 -4.32 -5.92 -13.26
CA GLU A 109 -2.91 -6.22 -13.53
C GLU A 109 -2.32 -5.32 -14.62
N GLU A 110 -3.04 -5.05 -15.71
CA GLU A 110 -2.60 -4.10 -16.75
C GLU A 110 -2.42 -2.68 -16.21
N ILE A 111 -3.30 -2.23 -15.31
CA ILE A 111 -3.18 -0.93 -14.65
C ILE A 111 -1.98 -0.93 -13.70
N LEU A 112 -1.76 -2.01 -12.95
CA LEU A 112 -0.61 -2.17 -12.08
C LEU A 112 0.71 -2.10 -12.87
N LEU A 113 0.85 -2.87 -13.95
CA LEU A 113 2.08 -2.90 -14.76
C LEU A 113 2.39 -1.53 -15.38
N ARG A 114 1.36 -0.81 -15.85
CA ARG A 114 1.52 0.58 -16.31
C ARG A 114 1.92 1.51 -15.16
N SER A 115 1.36 1.33 -13.97
CA SER A 115 1.69 2.13 -12.79
C SER A 115 3.13 1.90 -12.33
N LEU A 116 3.58 0.66 -12.24
CA LEU A 116 4.97 0.30 -11.92
C LEU A 116 5.95 0.91 -12.94
N SER A 117 5.60 0.88 -14.23
CA SER A 117 6.38 1.55 -15.28
C SER A 117 6.47 3.06 -15.07
N LYS A 118 5.39 3.72 -14.62
CA LYS A 118 5.42 5.16 -14.30
C LYS A 118 6.22 5.45 -13.03
N ILE A 119 6.19 4.59 -12.02
CA ILE A 119 7.07 4.73 -10.86
C ILE A 119 8.53 4.66 -11.30
N GLU A 120 8.91 3.60 -12.01
CA GLU A 120 10.29 3.35 -12.50
C GLU A 120 10.83 4.50 -13.36
N ASN A 121 10.02 5.00 -14.31
CA ASN A 121 10.51 5.86 -15.38
C ASN A 121 10.14 7.34 -15.24
N VAL A 122 9.15 7.68 -14.41
CA VAL A 122 8.65 9.06 -14.28
C VAL A 122 8.79 9.56 -12.86
N TRP A 123 8.28 8.81 -11.88
CA TRP A 123 8.20 9.33 -10.51
C TRP A 123 9.51 9.24 -9.75
N LEU A 124 10.30 8.18 -9.93
CA LEU A 124 11.62 8.08 -9.29
C LEU A 124 12.67 8.98 -9.94
N LYS A 125 12.52 9.30 -11.24
CA LYS A 125 13.54 10.00 -12.04
C LYS A 125 14.92 9.36 -11.83
N ASP A 126 15.88 10.16 -11.35
CA ASP A 126 17.26 9.78 -10.99
C ASP A 126 17.51 9.84 -9.47
N GLY A 127 16.46 10.05 -8.67
CA GLY A 127 16.55 10.11 -7.21
C GLY A 127 16.37 8.75 -6.53
N SER A 128 16.66 8.71 -5.23
CA SER A 128 16.37 7.54 -4.38
C SER A 128 14.89 7.45 -3.99
N PHE A 129 14.17 8.57 -4.01
CA PHE A 129 12.77 8.68 -3.61
C PHE A 129 11.93 9.39 -4.68
N LEU A 130 10.61 9.28 -4.55
CA LEU A 130 9.67 9.84 -5.52
C LEU A 130 9.85 11.36 -5.67
N GLY A 131 9.56 11.86 -6.87
CA GLY A 131 9.84 13.24 -7.28
C GLY A 131 11.28 13.47 -7.74
N GLY A 132 12.16 12.47 -7.63
CA GLY A 132 13.60 12.60 -7.82
C GLY A 132 14.32 13.14 -6.58
N SER A 133 13.78 12.87 -5.39
CA SER A 133 14.27 13.38 -4.12
C SER A 133 15.38 12.50 -3.53
N SER A 134 16.24 13.10 -2.70
CA SER A 134 17.23 12.40 -1.87
C SER A 134 16.69 11.97 -0.50
N GLN A 135 15.48 12.41 -0.13
CA GLN A 135 14.78 12.06 1.11
C GLN A 135 13.35 11.61 0.82
N PRO A 136 12.79 10.68 1.61
CA PRO A 136 11.42 10.21 1.42
C PRO A 136 10.40 11.28 1.81
N SER A 137 9.19 11.13 1.29
CA SER A 137 8.02 11.93 1.62
C SER A 137 6.83 11.04 1.99
N ILE A 138 5.71 11.64 2.40
CA ILE A 138 4.44 10.91 2.60
C ILE A 138 3.96 10.18 1.34
N ALA A 139 4.36 10.61 0.14
CA ALA A 139 4.09 9.89 -1.09
C ALA A 139 4.82 8.54 -1.12
N ASP A 140 6.09 8.52 -0.70
CA ASP A 140 6.88 7.30 -0.64
C ASP A 140 6.24 6.26 0.28
N LEU A 141 5.82 6.67 1.48
CA LEU A 141 5.09 5.80 2.41
C LEU A 141 3.82 5.24 1.78
N SER A 142 2.99 6.10 1.18
CA SER A 142 1.70 5.66 0.63
C SER A 142 1.88 4.67 -0.52
N LEU A 143 2.75 4.97 -1.48
CA LEU A 143 2.94 4.12 -2.65
C LEU A 143 3.66 2.82 -2.27
N ALA A 144 4.62 2.86 -1.33
CA ALA A 144 5.33 1.66 -0.91
C ALA A 144 4.41 0.67 -0.21
N CYS A 145 3.53 1.13 0.69
CA CYS A 145 2.50 0.30 1.30
C CYS A 145 1.63 -0.42 0.25
N GLU A 146 1.26 0.29 -0.82
CA GLU A 146 0.45 -0.28 -1.91
C GLU A 146 1.21 -1.35 -2.70
N VAL A 147 2.50 -1.14 -2.99
CA VAL A 147 3.35 -2.16 -3.65
C VAL A 147 3.61 -3.35 -2.74
N MET A 148 3.79 -3.14 -1.43
CA MET A 148 3.99 -4.21 -0.46
C MET A 148 2.81 -5.17 -0.41
N GLN A 149 1.58 -4.72 -0.63
CA GLN A 149 0.41 -5.62 -0.68
C GLN A 149 0.53 -6.72 -1.76
N LEU A 150 1.33 -6.54 -2.80
CA LEU A 150 1.59 -7.58 -3.82
C LEU A 150 2.30 -8.80 -3.23
N GLN A 151 2.92 -8.69 -2.06
CA GLN A 151 3.46 -9.83 -1.32
C GLN A 151 2.37 -10.84 -0.93
N LEU A 152 1.09 -10.45 -0.92
CA LEU A 152 -0.02 -11.39 -0.71
C LEU A 152 -0.26 -12.35 -1.88
N LEU A 153 0.26 -12.03 -3.07
CA LEU A 153 0.19 -12.91 -4.23
C LEU A 153 1.10 -14.14 -4.05
N SER A 154 0.96 -15.10 -4.97
CA SER A 154 1.93 -16.19 -5.05
C SER A 154 3.34 -15.64 -5.28
N GLU A 155 4.37 -16.31 -4.76
CA GLU A 155 5.76 -15.90 -4.95
C GLU A 155 6.12 -15.78 -6.44
N LYS A 156 5.60 -16.70 -7.25
CA LYS A 156 5.75 -16.70 -8.70
C LYS A 156 5.14 -15.44 -9.33
N ASP A 157 3.93 -15.04 -8.93
CA ASP A 157 3.27 -13.87 -9.50
C ASP A 157 3.88 -12.57 -9.00
N CYS A 158 4.17 -12.47 -7.71
CA CYS A 158 4.89 -11.33 -7.14
C CYS A 158 6.24 -11.13 -7.84
N HIS A 159 7.03 -12.20 -8.03
CA HIS A 159 8.29 -12.14 -8.76
C HIS A 159 8.09 -11.76 -10.24
N ARG A 160 7.10 -12.37 -10.93
CA ARG A 160 6.78 -12.06 -12.33
C ARG A 160 6.43 -10.58 -12.52
N ILE A 161 5.68 -10.00 -11.59
CA ILE A 161 5.25 -8.61 -11.64
C ILE A 161 6.40 -7.65 -11.29
N LEU A 162 7.15 -7.90 -10.21
CA LEU A 162 8.11 -6.93 -9.69
C LEU A 162 9.54 -7.09 -10.24
N SER A 163 9.93 -8.26 -10.72
CA SER A 163 11.30 -8.50 -11.21
C SER A 163 11.77 -7.58 -12.34
N PRO A 164 10.92 -7.10 -13.29
CA PRO A 164 11.34 -6.18 -14.34
C PRO A 164 11.67 -4.77 -13.84
N TYR A 165 11.11 -4.36 -12.69
CA TYR A 165 11.17 -3.00 -12.18
C TYR A 165 12.28 -2.87 -11.13
N LYS A 166 13.52 -2.70 -11.60
CA LYS A 166 14.72 -2.70 -10.74
C LYS A 166 14.76 -1.46 -9.86
N LYS A 167 14.41 -0.28 -10.40
CA LYS A 167 14.38 0.96 -9.62
C LYS A 167 13.29 0.89 -8.56
N VAL A 168 12.12 0.34 -8.88
CA VAL A 168 11.04 0.15 -7.88
C VAL A 168 11.51 -0.75 -6.73
N LYS A 169 12.14 -1.90 -7.01
CA LYS A 169 12.66 -2.78 -5.96
C LYS A 169 13.69 -2.08 -5.08
N LYS A 170 14.64 -1.36 -5.69
CA LYS A 170 15.64 -0.59 -4.93
C LYS A 170 14.98 0.48 -4.07
N TRP A 171 14.01 1.22 -4.62
CA TRP A 171 13.27 2.25 -3.90
C TRP A 171 12.53 1.70 -2.67
N ILE A 172 11.94 0.51 -2.75
CA ILE A 172 11.33 -0.15 -1.58
C ILE A 172 12.37 -0.40 -0.48
N GLU A 173 13.56 -0.91 -0.83
CA GLU A 173 14.64 -1.13 0.15
C GLU A 173 15.19 0.18 0.72
N ASP A 174 15.26 1.24 -0.11
CA ASP A 174 15.67 2.58 0.33
C ASP A 174 14.65 3.15 1.34
N ILE A 175 13.34 2.96 1.11
CA ILE A 175 12.29 3.33 2.07
C ILE A 175 12.38 2.50 3.35
N ARG A 176 12.50 1.17 3.22
CA ARG A 176 12.65 0.26 4.37
C ARG A 176 13.81 0.71 5.26
N SER A 177 14.95 1.04 4.65
CA SER A 177 16.12 1.54 5.36
C SER A 177 15.88 2.90 6.02
N ALA A 178 15.24 3.84 5.30
CA ALA A 178 14.95 5.18 5.81
C ALA A 178 13.90 5.22 6.93
N THR A 179 13.10 4.15 7.06
CA THR A 179 12.01 4.04 8.03
C THR A 179 12.24 2.90 9.03
N ALA A 180 13.46 2.37 9.11
CA ALA A 180 13.81 1.32 10.05
C ALA A 180 13.71 1.82 11.52
N PRO A 181 13.26 0.97 12.46
CA PRO A 181 12.79 -0.41 12.28
C PRO A 181 11.33 -0.52 11.82
N TYR A 182 10.59 0.59 11.85
CA TYR A 182 9.13 0.62 11.73
C TYR A 182 8.60 0.00 10.43
N PHE A 183 9.34 0.06 9.32
CA PHE A 183 8.92 -0.60 8.08
C PHE A 183 8.64 -2.09 8.30
N ASP A 184 9.51 -2.80 9.00
CA ASP A 184 9.35 -4.23 9.21
C ASP A 184 8.27 -4.53 10.25
N GLU A 185 8.20 -3.71 11.32
CA GLU A 185 7.17 -3.83 12.36
C GLU A 185 5.75 -3.70 11.79
N VAL A 186 5.51 -2.68 10.96
CA VAL A 186 4.17 -2.45 10.38
C VAL A 186 3.81 -3.48 9.30
N HIS A 187 4.79 -4.09 8.64
CA HIS A 187 4.55 -5.12 7.64
C HIS A 187 4.58 -6.55 8.20
N GLU A 188 4.84 -6.75 9.50
CA GLU A 188 4.87 -8.07 10.13
C GLU A 188 3.58 -8.86 9.87
N HIS A 189 2.42 -8.24 10.10
CA HIS A 189 1.11 -8.86 9.90
C HIS A 189 0.86 -9.25 8.43
N LEU A 190 1.46 -8.51 7.49
CA LEU A 190 1.44 -8.83 6.06
C LEU A 190 2.26 -10.07 5.76
N PHE A 191 3.45 -10.17 6.33
CA PHE A 191 4.30 -11.34 6.19
C PHE A 191 3.68 -12.58 6.84
N GLU A 192 3.00 -12.44 7.98
CA GLU A 192 2.25 -13.54 8.62
C GLU A 192 1.06 -14.00 7.76
N SER A 193 0.26 -13.05 7.29
CA SER A 193 -0.91 -13.36 6.46
C SER A 193 -0.50 -13.97 5.12
N GLN A 194 0.63 -13.55 4.54
CA GLN A 194 1.22 -14.17 3.36
C GLN A 194 1.44 -15.68 3.58
N LYS A 195 2.00 -16.09 4.74
CA LYS A 195 2.18 -17.51 5.07
C LYS A 195 0.84 -18.24 5.13
N GLY A 196 -0.15 -17.67 5.84
CA GLY A 196 -1.48 -18.27 5.98
C GLY A 196 -2.27 -18.39 4.66
N PHE A 197 -2.15 -17.41 3.75
CA PHE A 197 -2.80 -17.49 2.45
C PHE A 197 -2.15 -18.52 1.52
N ARG A 198 -0.80 -18.61 1.54
CA ARG A 198 -0.06 -19.61 0.78
C ARG A 198 -0.50 -21.03 1.16
N GLU A 199 -0.68 -21.31 2.45
CA GLU A 199 -1.16 -22.61 2.94
C GLU A 199 -2.61 -22.94 2.48
N LYS A 200 -3.51 -21.94 2.52
CA LYS A 200 -4.92 -22.10 2.11
C LYS A 200 -5.10 -22.26 0.60
N MET A 201 -4.30 -21.59 -0.21
CA MET A 201 -4.36 -21.73 -1.66
C MET A 201 -3.83 -23.08 -2.16
N VAL A 202 -2.77 -23.60 -1.52
CA VAL A 202 -2.23 -24.94 -1.84
C VAL A 202 -3.27 -26.03 -1.54
N THR A 203 -3.98 -25.92 -0.41
CA THR A 203 -5.02 -26.88 -0.02
C THR A 203 -6.28 -26.80 -0.91
N HIS A 204 -6.63 -25.63 -1.44
CA HIS A 204 -7.73 -25.47 -2.42
C HIS A 204 -7.39 -26.04 -3.80
N SER A 205 -6.16 -25.84 -4.29
CA SER A 205 -5.70 -26.38 -5.57
C SER A 205 -5.64 -27.92 -5.54
N GLY A 206 -5.20 -28.51 -4.42
CA GLY A 206 -5.21 -29.96 -4.21
C GLY A 206 -6.61 -30.58 -4.26
N LYS A 207 -7.63 -29.93 -3.67
CA LYS A 207 -9.02 -30.42 -3.67
C LYS A 207 -9.68 -30.34 -5.06
N ASN A 208 -9.37 -29.32 -5.85
CA ASN A 208 -9.89 -29.20 -7.22
C ASN A 208 -9.26 -30.22 -8.19
N ASN A 209 -7.98 -30.55 -8.01
CA ASN A 209 -7.30 -31.57 -8.82
C ASN A 209 -7.76 -33.01 -8.52
N VAL A 210 -8.24 -33.30 -7.31
CA VAL A 210 -8.82 -34.61 -6.96
C VAL A 210 -10.22 -34.77 -7.59
N ARG A 211 -11.01 -33.69 -7.63
CA ARG A 211 -12.36 -33.70 -8.24
C ARG A 211 -12.36 -33.77 -9.76
N SER A 212 -11.32 -33.31 -10.46
CA SER A 212 -11.24 -33.41 -11.92
C SER A 212 -10.67 -34.75 -12.43
N LYS A 213 -10.29 -35.65 -11.52
CA LYS A 213 -9.76 -37.00 -11.82
C LYS A 213 -10.71 -38.13 -11.43
N MET A 214 -11.93 -37.81 -10.99
CA MET A 214 -13.02 -38.77 -10.77
C MET A 214 -14.11 -38.58 -11.82
#